data_AF-A0A662IZD8-F1
#
_entry.id   AF-A0A662IZD8-F1
#
_cell.length_a   1.000
_cell.length_b   1.000
_cell.length_c   1.000
_cell.angle_alpha   90.00
_cell.angle_beta   90.00
_cell.angle_gamma   90.00
#
_symmetry.space_group_name_H-M   'P 1'
#
loop_
_entity.id
_entity.type
_entity.pdbx_description
1 polymer ?
#
loop_
_entity_poly.entity_id
_entity_poly.type
_entity_poly.pdbx_seq_one_letter_code
_entity_poly.pdbx_strand_id
1 'polypeptide(L)'
;MGVKEVKLEKVQAEVKNYGSTSKPKYTIFLEVKASLEAEPDLLHSLCVEERLISSRTVPTSMVVNFRGDMEGRRPYYKALLMDKSGSTFEYVVEPKYKGGFSNVTYEPLIQPPNLRHVHPIHFKSMGWKVLGYELNNYRFTSGLKRYECFNLEVYGGGEEPSTVLAMFKEAGLEVLGLPCRELLELLDKILAKLGGLELKRRAYEEVTARVHEK
;
A
#
# COMPACT_ATOMS: atom_id res chain seq x y z
N MET A 1 -12.54 -26.88 2.53
CA MET A 1 -11.79 -25.62 2.75
C MET A 1 -12.83 -24.56 3.02
N GLY A 2 -12.85 -24.01 4.24
CA GLY A 2 -13.87 -23.04 4.67
C GLY A 2 -13.87 -21.79 3.81
N VAL A 3 -15.07 -21.21 3.62
CA VAL A 3 -15.25 -19.92 2.96
C VAL A 3 -14.47 -18.90 3.77
N LYS A 4 -13.45 -18.29 3.16
CA LYS A 4 -12.72 -17.19 3.78
C LYS A 4 -13.61 -15.97 3.64
N GLU A 5 -14.09 -15.42 4.75
CA GLU A 5 -14.91 -14.22 4.71
C GLU A 5 -14.01 -12.98 4.75
N VAL A 6 -14.27 -12.04 3.83
CA VAL A 6 -13.71 -10.68 3.86
C VAL A 6 -14.86 -9.72 4.06
N LYS A 7 -14.78 -8.93 5.12
CA LYS A 7 -15.78 -7.93 5.48
C LYS A 7 -15.20 -6.54 5.29
N LEU A 8 -15.73 -5.80 4.32
CA LEU A 8 -15.42 -4.38 4.15
C LEU A 8 -16.12 -3.57 5.26
N GLU A 9 -15.35 -3.08 6.21
CA GLU A 9 -15.86 -2.30 7.35
C GLU A 9 -16.00 -0.82 7.02
N LYS A 10 -15.06 -0.28 6.22
CA LYS A 10 -15.04 1.13 5.85
C LYS A 10 -14.54 1.28 4.42
N VAL A 11 -15.23 2.10 3.65
CA VAL A 11 -14.75 2.67 2.40
C VAL A 11 -15.21 4.12 2.44
N GLN A 12 -14.27 5.06 2.52
CA GLN A 12 -14.59 6.48 2.66
C GLN A 12 -13.71 7.29 1.73
N ALA A 13 -14.34 8.13 0.90
CA ALA A 13 -13.61 9.04 0.01
C ALA A 13 -13.72 10.50 0.46
N GLU A 14 -12.68 11.27 0.18
CA GLU A 14 -12.72 12.73 0.13
C GLU A 14 -12.24 13.22 -1.24
N VAL A 15 -12.98 14.15 -1.83
CA VAL A 15 -12.63 14.73 -3.14
C VAL A 15 -12.55 16.24 -3.02
N LYS A 16 -11.42 16.82 -3.45
CA LYS A 16 -11.20 18.28 -3.50
C LYS A 16 -10.73 18.68 -4.88
N ASN A 17 -11.48 19.56 -5.55
CA ASN A 17 -11.00 20.24 -6.77
C ASN A 17 -10.31 21.55 -6.37
N TYR A 18 -9.01 21.67 -6.67
CA TYR A 18 -8.23 22.89 -6.50
C TYR A 18 -8.08 23.71 -7.80
N GLY A 19 -8.63 23.21 -8.90
CA GLY A 19 -8.69 23.89 -10.19
C GLY A 19 -10.03 24.56 -10.45
N SER A 20 -10.21 25.08 -11.66
CA SER A 20 -11.51 25.55 -12.14
C SER A 20 -12.34 24.38 -12.67
N THR A 21 -13.63 24.60 -12.93
CA THR A 21 -14.49 23.61 -13.61
C THR A 21 -13.96 23.25 -15.01
N SER A 22 -13.37 24.21 -15.73
CA SER A 22 -12.82 23.99 -17.07
C SER A 22 -11.41 23.40 -17.10
N LYS A 23 -10.66 23.49 -15.99
CA LYS A 23 -9.33 22.89 -15.82
C LYS A 23 -9.22 22.32 -14.41
N PRO A 24 -9.89 21.18 -14.14
CA PRO A 24 -9.90 20.60 -12.81
C PRO A 24 -8.52 20.16 -12.35
N LYS A 25 -8.31 20.20 -11.04
CA LYS A 25 -7.16 19.62 -10.35
C LYS A 25 -7.65 18.92 -9.10
N TYR A 26 -8.12 17.69 -9.29
CA TYR A 26 -8.63 16.89 -8.20
C TYR A 26 -7.48 16.34 -7.35
N THR A 27 -7.71 16.40 -6.04
CA THR A 27 -7.02 15.59 -5.04
C THR A 27 -8.06 14.69 -4.43
N ILE A 28 -7.81 13.39 -4.48
CA ILE A 28 -8.73 12.35 -4.02
C ILE A 28 -8.01 11.56 -2.94
N PHE A 29 -8.68 11.39 -1.81
CA PHE A 29 -8.28 10.50 -0.73
C PHE A 29 -9.32 9.41 -0.59
N LEU A 30 -8.89 8.18 -0.39
CA LEU A 30 -9.73 7.02 -0.17
C LEU A 30 -9.13 6.19 0.96
N GLU A 31 -9.93 5.96 1.99
CA GLU A 31 -9.60 5.09 3.11
C GLU A 31 -10.44 3.82 3.03
N VAL A 32 -9.80 2.68 3.23
CA VAL A 32 -10.39 1.36 3.18
C VAL A 32 -10.00 0.60 4.44
N LYS A 33 -10.98 0.02 5.12
CA LYS A 33 -10.77 -0.95 6.22
C LYS A 33 -11.52 -2.23 5.91
N ALA A 34 -10.82 -3.36 6.05
CA ALA A 34 -11.41 -4.68 5.91
C ALA A 34 -10.94 -5.60 7.04
N SER A 35 -11.83 -6.46 7.52
CA SER A 35 -11.49 -7.62 8.34
C SER A 35 -11.56 -8.90 7.50
N LEU A 36 -10.66 -9.83 7.76
CA LEU A 36 -10.54 -11.09 7.03
C LEU A 36 -10.12 -12.22 7.96
N GLU A 37 -10.63 -13.42 7.72
CA GLU A 37 -10.19 -14.62 8.47
C GLU A 37 -8.78 -15.10 8.07
N ALA A 38 -8.29 -14.66 6.90
CA ALA A 38 -6.97 -15.07 6.43
C ALA A 38 -5.84 -14.38 7.22
N GLU A 39 -4.84 -15.18 7.60
CA GLU A 39 -3.62 -14.70 8.28
C GLU A 39 -2.84 -13.68 7.43
N PRO A 40 -2.06 -12.77 8.07
CA PRO A 40 -1.22 -11.82 7.34
C PRO A 40 -0.23 -12.48 6.39
N ASP A 41 0.27 -13.68 6.74
CA ASP A 41 1.17 -14.47 5.91
C ASP A 41 0.55 -14.91 4.57
N LEU A 42 -0.72 -15.31 4.61
CA LEU A 42 -1.45 -15.68 3.40
C LEU A 42 -1.72 -14.45 2.54
N LEU A 43 -2.15 -13.35 3.15
CA LEU A 43 -2.41 -12.11 2.42
C LEU A 43 -1.12 -11.56 1.79
N HIS A 44 0.00 -11.59 2.52
CA HIS A 44 1.32 -11.22 2.01
C HIS A 44 1.71 -12.09 0.80
N SER A 45 1.52 -13.41 0.88
CA SER A 45 1.77 -14.32 -0.24
C SER A 45 0.96 -13.95 -1.49
N LEU A 46 -0.32 -13.60 -1.33
CA LEU A 46 -1.16 -13.13 -2.43
C LEU A 46 -0.71 -11.77 -2.97
N CYS A 47 -0.27 -10.85 -2.11
CA CYS A 47 0.29 -9.57 -2.52
C CYS A 47 1.57 -9.74 -3.37
N VAL A 48 2.39 -10.74 -3.05
CA VAL A 48 3.57 -11.10 -3.86
C VAL A 48 3.14 -11.72 -5.21
N GLU A 49 2.21 -12.68 -5.18
CA GLU A 49 1.70 -13.34 -6.39
C GLU A 49 1.09 -12.33 -7.39
N GLU A 50 0.32 -11.38 -6.86
CA GLU A 50 -0.33 -10.31 -7.63
C GLU A 50 0.56 -9.08 -7.84
N ARG A 51 1.83 -9.13 -7.43
CA ARG A 51 2.84 -8.08 -7.61
C ARG A 51 2.53 -6.73 -6.93
N LEU A 52 1.56 -6.68 -6.01
CA LEU A 52 1.38 -5.55 -5.11
C LEU A 52 2.61 -5.36 -4.22
N ILE A 53 3.24 -6.46 -3.80
CA ILE A 53 4.60 -6.48 -3.22
C ILE A 53 5.56 -6.92 -4.32
N SER A 54 6.36 -5.98 -4.83
CA SER A 54 7.34 -6.21 -5.90
C SER A 54 8.46 -5.15 -5.82
N SER A 55 9.47 -5.24 -6.69
CA SER A 55 10.54 -4.23 -6.75
C SER A 55 10.05 -2.83 -7.14
N ARG A 56 8.85 -2.73 -7.74
CA ARG A 56 8.20 -1.45 -8.00
C ARG A 56 7.67 -0.80 -6.72
N THR A 57 7.19 -1.59 -5.77
CA THR A 57 6.55 -1.07 -4.56
C THR A 57 7.47 -1.09 -3.35
N VAL A 58 8.43 -2.02 -3.32
CA VAL A 58 9.49 -2.15 -2.33
C VAL A 58 10.85 -2.15 -3.04
N PRO A 59 11.50 -1.00 -3.18
CA PRO A 59 12.75 -0.91 -3.93
C PRO A 59 13.92 -1.53 -3.16
N THR A 60 14.85 -2.15 -3.91
CA THR A 60 16.15 -2.63 -3.40
C THR A 60 17.34 -1.94 -4.06
N SER A 61 17.07 -0.97 -4.94
CA SER A 61 18.05 -0.14 -5.63
C SER A 61 17.63 1.32 -5.55
N MET A 62 18.52 2.24 -5.92
CA MET A 62 18.21 3.68 -5.95
C MET A 62 16.95 3.98 -6.76
N VAL A 63 16.13 4.89 -6.24
CA VAL A 63 14.90 5.38 -6.86
C VAL A 63 14.84 6.90 -6.85
N VAL A 64 14.08 7.47 -7.77
CA VAL A 64 13.93 8.92 -7.92
C VAL A 64 12.47 9.31 -7.68
N ASN A 65 12.27 10.38 -6.92
CA ASN A 65 10.97 10.92 -6.51
C ASN A 65 10.01 9.84 -5.96
N PHE A 66 10.57 8.90 -5.20
CA PHE A 66 9.84 7.81 -4.58
C PHE A 66 10.40 7.57 -3.17
N ARG A 67 9.56 7.74 -2.15
CA ARG A 67 9.86 7.43 -0.74
C ARG A 67 8.69 6.67 -0.10
N GLY A 68 8.83 6.22 1.14
CA GLY A 68 7.80 5.45 1.83
C GLY A 68 6.46 6.19 1.91
N ASP A 69 6.40 7.32 2.61
CA ASP A 69 5.19 8.14 2.73
C ASP A 69 5.39 9.62 2.40
N MET A 70 4.28 10.35 2.34
CA MET A 70 4.26 11.78 2.08
C MET A 70 4.94 12.59 3.17
N GLU A 71 5.08 12.10 4.40
CA GLU A 71 5.70 12.86 5.51
C GLU A 71 7.16 12.47 5.75
N GLY A 72 7.65 11.40 5.10
CA GLY A 72 9.00 10.87 5.30
C GLY A 72 9.18 10.15 6.64
N ARG A 73 8.09 9.71 7.27
CA ARG A 73 8.08 9.03 8.56
C ARG A 73 7.99 7.51 8.42
N ARG A 74 7.44 7.00 7.32
CA ARG A 74 7.21 5.58 7.12
C ARG A 74 8.21 4.97 6.13
N PRO A 75 8.67 3.73 6.36
CA PRO A 75 9.54 3.02 5.43
C PRO A 75 8.78 2.62 4.16
N TYR A 76 9.48 2.20 3.11
CA TYR A 76 8.82 1.57 1.96
C TYR A 76 8.07 0.30 2.37
N TYR A 77 8.68 -0.47 3.28
CA TYR A 77 8.13 -1.72 3.77
C TYR A 77 8.60 -2.00 5.19
N LYS A 78 7.72 -2.55 6.00
CA LYS A 78 8.00 -3.02 7.35
C LYS A 78 7.30 -4.35 7.56
N ALA A 79 7.93 -5.34 8.17
CA ALA A 79 7.25 -6.56 8.56
C ALA A 79 7.77 -7.12 9.87
N LEU A 80 6.86 -7.68 10.67
CA LEU A 80 7.21 -8.59 11.76
C LEU A 80 7.23 -10.00 11.20
N LEU A 81 8.37 -10.66 11.31
CA LEU A 81 8.61 -11.99 10.75
C LEU A 81 8.88 -12.99 11.87
N MET A 82 8.55 -14.25 11.60
CA MET A 82 8.91 -15.39 12.43
C MET A 82 9.71 -16.39 11.59
N ASP A 83 10.87 -16.81 12.07
CA ASP A 83 11.67 -17.84 11.42
C ASP A 83 11.23 -19.26 11.77
N LYS A 84 11.88 -20.26 11.16
CA LYS A 84 11.58 -21.69 11.39
C LYS A 84 11.85 -22.15 12.82
N SER A 85 12.70 -21.45 13.57
CA SER A 85 12.94 -21.72 15.00
C SER A 85 11.91 -21.05 15.91
N GLY A 86 10.96 -20.28 15.36
CA GLY A 86 9.97 -19.54 16.12
C GLY A 86 10.46 -18.20 16.67
N SER A 87 11.68 -17.78 16.30
CA SER A 87 12.21 -16.48 16.71
C SER A 87 11.62 -15.37 15.84
N THR A 88 11.23 -14.27 16.48
CA THR A 88 10.63 -13.13 15.81
C THR A 88 11.64 -12.01 15.62
N PHE A 89 11.54 -11.32 14.49
CA PHE A 89 12.38 -10.17 14.19
C PHE A 89 11.67 -9.21 13.23
N GLU A 90 12.10 -7.96 13.26
CA GLU A 90 11.58 -6.92 12.37
C GLU A 90 12.46 -6.81 11.11
N TYR A 91 11.81 -6.70 9.96
CA TYR A 91 12.45 -6.39 8.67
C TYR A 91 11.92 -5.05 8.16
N VAL A 92 12.83 -4.13 7.81
CA VAL A 92 12.48 -2.77 7.39
C VAL A 92 13.24 -2.38 6.13
N VAL A 93 12.58 -1.66 5.22
CA VAL A 93 13.19 -1.05 4.03
C VAL A 93 12.98 0.46 4.08
N GLU A 94 13.97 1.19 4.58
CA GLU A 94 13.89 2.64 4.78
C GLU A 94 14.34 3.45 3.56
N PRO A 95 13.73 4.61 3.28
CA PRO A 95 14.24 5.56 2.30
C PRO A 95 15.39 6.39 2.86
N LYS A 96 16.62 6.20 2.35
CA LYS A 96 17.75 7.08 2.67
C LYS A 96 17.96 8.12 1.59
N TYR A 97 17.77 9.40 1.92
CA TYR A 97 18.01 10.50 0.97
C TYR A 97 19.47 10.52 0.48
N LYS A 98 19.66 10.68 -0.83
CA LYS A 98 20.97 10.69 -1.50
C LYS A 98 21.30 11.95 -2.27
N GLY A 99 20.37 12.89 -2.38
CA GLY A 99 20.57 14.13 -3.11
C GLY A 99 19.49 14.40 -4.16
N GLY A 100 19.56 15.58 -4.78
CA GLY A 100 18.64 16.00 -5.83
C GLY A 100 17.62 17.03 -5.35
N PHE A 101 17.41 18.07 -6.18
CA PHE A 101 16.47 19.16 -5.90
C PHE A 101 15.10 18.90 -6.54
N SER A 102 15.09 18.77 -7.87
CA SER A 102 13.88 18.47 -8.66
C SER A 102 13.62 16.97 -8.83
N ASN A 103 14.70 16.18 -8.80
CA ASN A 103 14.73 14.72 -8.94
C ASN A 103 15.39 14.15 -7.69
N VAL A 104 14.61 14.04 -6.63
CA VAL A 104 15.05 13.65 -5.29
C VAL A 104 15.35 12.15 -5.30
N THR A 105 16.60 11.78 -5.06
CA THR A 105 17.07 10.39 -5.10
C THR A 105 17.09 9.80 -3.70
N TYR A 106 16.61 8.56 -3.59
CA TYR A 106 16.64 7.76 -2.36
C TYR A 106 17.32 6.42 -2.63
N GLU A 107 18.13 5.97 -1.67
CA GLU A 107 18.66 4.62 -1.62
C GLU A 107 17.92 3.82 -0.54
N PRO A 108 17.37 2.64 -0.85
CA PRO A 108 16.76 1.77 0.14
C PRO A 108 17.80 1.24 1.13
N LEU A 109 17.56 1.42 2.42
CA LEU A 109 18.36 0.85 3.51
C LEU A 109 17.56 -0.27 4.16
N ILE A 110 18.08 -1.50 4.10
CA ILE A 110 17.42 -2.66 4.68
C ILE A 110 17.96 -2.93 6.09
N GLN A 111 17.04 -3.11 7.03
CA GLN A 111 17.34 -3.50 8.40
C GLN A 111 16.66 -4.85 8.74
N PRO A 112 17.34 -5.74 9.47
CA PRO A 112 18.73 -5.62 9.92
C PRO A 112 19.75 -5.78 8.76
N PRO A 113 20.98 -5.24 8.88
CA PRO A 113 21.95 -5.17 7.77
C PRO A 113 22.35 -6.52 7.17
N ASN A 114 22.28 -7.60 7.94
CA ASN A 114 22.54 -8.96 7.46
C ASN A 114 21.50 -9.44 6.42
N LEU A 115 20.35 -8.77 6.31
CA LEU A 115 19.29 -9.09 5.35
C LEU A 115 19.28 -8.17 4.13
N ARG A 116 20.33 -7.37 3.90
CA ARG A 116 20.39 -6.36 2.83
C ARG A 116 20.19 -6.84 1.38
N HIS A 117 20.22 -8.15 1.16
CA HIS A 117 20.00 -8.77 -0.17
C HIS A 117 18.70 -9.55 -0.25
N VAL A 118 17.91 -9.55 0.83
CA VAL A 118 16.62 -10.24 0.88
C VAL A 118 15.54 -9.24 0.46
N HIS A 119 14.67 -9.65 -0.45
CA HIS A 119 13.46 -8.89 -0.80
C HIS A 119 12.25 -9.59 -0.20
N PRO A 120 11.19 -8.87 0.24
CA PRO A 120 9.95 -9.48 0.74
C PRO A 120 9.32 -10.58 -0.11
N ILE A 121 9.50 -10.56 -1.44
CA ILE A 121 9.02 -11.64 -2.34
C ILE A 121 9.62 -13.02 -2.01
N HIS A 122 10.76 -13.05 -1.31
CA HIS A 122 11.48 -14.29 -0.98
C HIS A 122 11.16 -14.85 0.40
N PHE A 123 10.42 -14.15 1.26
CA PHE A 123 10.17 -14.57 2.65
C PHE A 123 9.60 -16.00 2.74
N LYS A 124 8.59 -16.31 1.91
CA LYS A 124 8.00 -17.65 1.85
C LYS A 124 9.02 -18.72 1.47
N SER A 125 9.88 -18.46 0.49
CA SER A 125 10.94 -19.41 0.08
C SER A 125 12.03 -19.60 1.14
N MET A 126 12.24 -18.59 2.00
CA MET A 126 13.13 -18.68 3.15
C MET A 126 12.47 -19.39 4.34
N GLY A 127 11.16 -19.69 4.24
CA GLY A 127 10.36 -20.29 5.29
C GLY A 127 10.13 -19.36 6.48
N TRP A 128 10.06 -18.05 6.23
CA TRP A 128 9.64 -17.07 7.21
C TRP A 128 8.13 -16.86 7.11
N LYS A 129 7.46 -16.82 8.27
CA LYS A 129 6.05 -16.45 8.39
C LYS A 129 5.94 -14.94 8.62
N VAL A 130 5.06 -14.27 7.88
CA VAL A 130 4.74 -12.85 8.11
C VAL A 130 3.62 -12.74 9.14
N LEU A 131 3.89 -12.07 10.26
CA LEU A 131 2.92 -11.85 11.35
C LEU A 131 2.15 -10.54 11.20
N GLY A 132 2.67 -9.61 10.41
CA GLY A 132 2.07 -8.32 10.12
C GLY A 132 3.04 -7.48 9.29
N TYR A 133 2.52 -6.55 8.50
CA TYR A 133 3.36 -5.74 7.64
C TYR A 133 2.72 -4.40 7.26
N GLU A 134 3.58 -3.47 6.87
CA GLU A 134 3.23 -2.20 6.27
C GLU A 134 3.90 -2.10 4.89
N LEU A 135 3.18 -1.56 3.91
CA LEU A 135 3.68 -1.23 2.58
C LEU A 135 3.31 0.21 2.28
N ASN A 136 4.30 1.07 2.05
CA ASN A 136 4.08 2.49 1.81
C ASN A 136 4.75 2.91 0.49
N ASN A 137 3.98 3.59 -0.36
CA ASN A 137 4.37 4.02 -1.68
C ASN A 137 4.01 5.48 -1.93
N TYR A 138 4.96 6.40 -1.76
CA TYR A 138 4.76 7.80 -2.11
C TYR A 138 5.64 8.20 -3.30
N ARG A 139 5.00 8.37 -4.47
CA ARG A 139 5.59 8.77 -5.73
C ARG A 139 5.15 10.18 -6.09
N PHE A 140 6.07 11.02 -6.53
CA PHE A 140 5.76 12.42 -6.82
C PHE A 140 6.49 12.95 -8.05
N THR A 141 5.96 14.01 -8.65
CA THR A 141 6.67 14.75 -9.70
C THR A 141 7.45 15.92 -9.11
N SER A 142 8.39 16.46 -9.89
CA SER A 142 9.04 17.72 -9.55
C SER A 142 8.01 18.84 -9.28
N GLY A 143 8.22 19.60 -8.23
CA GLY A 143 7.30 20.66 -7.78
C GLY A 143 5.99 20.18 -7.14
N LEU A 144 5.86 18.88 -6.83
CA LEU A 144 4.73 18.28 -6.10
C LEU A 144 3.35 18.55 -6.73
N LYS A 145 3.31 18.88 -8.03
CA LYS A 145 2.06 19.16 -8.76
C LYS A 145 1.20 17.91 -8.94
N ARG A 146 1.84 16.74 -9.04
CA ARG A 146 1.20 15.43 -9.08
C ARG A 146 1.92 14.49 -8.14
N TYR A 147 1.16 13.68 -7.43
CA TYR A 147 1.69 12.61 -6.60
C TYR A 147 0.64 11.52 -6.40
N GLU A 148 1.14 10.33 -6.08
CA GLU A 148 0.39 9.17 -5.64
C GLU A 148 0.96 8.74 -4.28
N CYS A 149 0.10 8.45 -3.33
CA CYS A 149 0.44 7.94 -2.02
C CYS A 149 -0.46 6.74 -1.72
N PHE A 150 0.16 5.58 -1.52
CA PHE A 150 -0.52 4.37 -1.09
C PHE A 150 0.11 3.88 0.19
N ASN A 151 -0.70 3.61 1.20
CA ASN A 151 -0.26 3.05 2.46
C ASN A 151 -1.16 1.84 2.74
N LEU A 152 -0.55 0.72 3.07
CA LEU A 152 -1.24 -0.51 3.44
C LEU A 152 -0.65 -1.00 4.75
N GLU A 153 -1.50 -1.30 5.72
CA GLU A 153 -1.15 -1.95 6.97
C GLU A 153 -1.96 -3.23 7.11
N VAL A 154 -1.31 -4.29 7.52
CA VAL A 154 -1.91 -5.60 7.77
C VAL A 154 -1.41 -6.12 9.10
N TYR A 155 -2.33 -6.40 10.01
CA TYR A 155 -2.03 -6.89 11.36
C TYR A 155 -3.16 -7.78 11.88
N GLY A 156 -2.94 -8.43 13.03
CA GLY A 156 -3.86 -9.43 13.59
C GLY A 156 -3.49 -10.85 13.15
N GLY A 157 -4.46 -11.77 13.19
CA GLY A 157 -4.24 -13.20 12.95
C GLY A 157 -4.03 -14.01 14.24
N GLY A 158 -4.14 -15.33 14.11
CA GLY A 158 -4.18 -16.28 15.23
C GLY A 158 -5.61 -16.55 15.66
N GLU A 159 -5.98 -16.08 16.86
CA GLU A 159 -7.34 -16.24 17.40
C GLU A 159 -8.30 -15.12 16.96
N GLU A 160 -7.77 -14.03 16.39
CA GLU A 160 -8.53 -12.88 15.90
C GLU A 160 -8.43 -12.72 14.38
N PRO A 161 -9.47 -12.17 13.71
CA PRO A 161 -9.41 -11.82 12.30
C PRO A 161 -8.25 -10.85 12.01
N SER A 162 -7.62 -11.01 10.84
CA SER A 162 -6.66 -10.02 10.37
C SER A 162 -7.39 -8.76 9.90
N THR A 163 -6.77 -7.61 10.12
CA THR A 163 -7.25 -6.31 9.66
C THR A 163 -6.36 -5.79 8.54
N VAL A 164 -6.98 -5.27 7.49
CA VAL A 164 -6.36 -4.52 6.40
C VAL A 164 -6.81 -3.07 6.49
N LEU A 165 -5.85 -2.15 6.61
CA LEU A 165 -6.06 -0.72 6.45
C LEU A 165 -5.31 -0.24 5.22
N ALA A 166 -6.02 0.31 4.24
CA ALA A 166 -5.43 0.86 3.04
C ALA A 166 -5.86 2.31 2.85
N MET A 167 -4.89 3.18 2.57
CA MET A 167 -5.09 4.58 2.22
C MET A 167 -4.53 4.81 0.82
N PHE A 168 -5.35 5.41 -0.04
CA PHE A 168 -4.97 5.81 -1.38
C PHE A 168 -5.18 7.32 -1.50
N LYS A 169 -4.18 8.02 -2.00
CA LYS A 169 -4.24 9.47 -2.19
C LYS A 169 -3.56 9.83 -3.49
N GLU A 170 -4.26 10.54 -4.36
CA GLU A 170 -3.70 11.02 -5.60
C GLU A 170 -4.06 12.49 -5.83
N ALA A 171 -3.09 13.29 -6.27
CA ALA A 171 -3.26 14.70 -6.51
C ALA A 171 -2.87 15.11 -7.93
N GLY A 172 -3.51 16.18 -8.39
CA GLY A 172 -3.28 16.72 -9.73
C GLY A 172 -3.93 15.87 -10.82
N LEU A 173 -5.09 15.26 -10.50
CA LEU A 173 -5.93 14.56 -11.44
C LEU A 173 -6.76 15.56 -12.26
N GLU A 174 -6.71 15.44 -13.58
CA GLU A 174 -7.50 16.29 -14.50
C GLU A 174 -8.91 15.73 -14.72
N VAL A 175 -9.09 14.44 -14.47
CA VAL A 175 -10.35 13.71 -14.59
C VAL A 175 -10.66 13.06 -13.25
N LEU A 176 -11.92 13.12 -12.84
CA LEU A 176 -12.39 12.42 -11.65
C LEU A 176 -12.27 10.90 -11.85
N GLY A 177 -11.63 10.22 -10.90
CA GLY A 177 -11.42 8.78 -10.97
C GLY A 177 -10.93 8.20 -9.65
N LEU A 178 -10.65 6.89 -9.63
CA LEU A 178 -10.08 6.23 -8.45
C LEU A 178 -8.62 6.66 -8.25
N PRO A 179 -8.20 7.02 -7.02
CA PRO A 179 -6.81 7.35 -6.73
C PRO A 179 -5.93 6.10 -6.81
N CYS A 180 -4.68 6.26 -7.25
CA CYS A 180 -3.67 5.20 -7.28
C CYS A 180 -4.19 3.92 -7.96
N ARG A 181 -4.83 4.10 -9.11
CA ARG A 181 -5.69 3.10 -9.78
C ARG A 181 -5.06 1.70 -9.87
N GLU A 182 -3.80 1.61 -10.28
CA GLU A 182 -3.08 0.32 -10.41
C GLU A 182 -3.02 -0.41 -9.06
N LEU A 183 -2.67 0.28 -7.97
CA LEU A 183 -2.53 -0.32 -6.64
C LEU A 183 -3.90 -0.71 -6.04
N LEU A 184 -4.93 0.10 -6.30
CA LEU A 184 -6.30 -0.22 -5.88
C LEU A 184 -6.81 -1.46 -6.61
N GLU A 185 -6.59 -1.57 -7.92
CA GLU A 185 -6.99 -2.73 -8.72
C GLU A 185 -6.27 -4.01 -8.29
N LEU A 186 -4.99 -3.92 -7.91
CA LEU A 186 -4.26 -5.05 -7.34
C LEU A 186 -4.83 -5.47 -5.98
N LEU A 187 -5.13 -4.52 -5.08
CA LEU A 187 -5.71 -4.83 -3.78
C LEU A 187 -7.11 -5.46 -3.93
N ASP A 188 -7.97 -4.91 -4.81
CA ASP A 188 -9.29 -5.45 -5.11
C ASP A 188 -9.19 -6.91 -5.59
N LYS A 189 -8.26 -7.21 -6.50
CA LYS A 189 -8.01 -8.58 -6.98
C LYS A 189 -7.55 -9.53 -5.86
N ILE A 190 -6.68 -9.06 -4.97
CA ILE A 190 -6.19 -9.85 -3.83
C ILE A 190 -7.32 -10.18 -2.86
N LEU A 191 -8.14 -9.18 -2.51
CA LEU A 191 -9.30 -9.38 -1.64
C LEU A 191 -10.34 -10.30 -2.30
N ALA A 192 -10.52 -10.20 -3.63
CA ALA A 192 -11.38 -11.10 -4.39
C ALA A 192 -10.97 -12.58 -4.30
N LYS A 193 -9.67 -12.87 -4.35
CA LYS A 193 -9.16 -14.23 -4.12
C LYS A 193 -9.42 -14.76 -2.71
N LEU A 194 -9.69 -13.87 -1.75
CA LEU A 194 -10.02 -14.22 -0.38
C LEU A 194 -11.53 -14.25 -0.11
N GLY A 195 -12.38 -14.16 -1.14
CA GLY A 195 -13.83 -14.15 -0.99
C GLY A 195 -14.43 -12.76 -0.75
N GLY A 196 -13.61 -11.70 -0.77
CA GLY A 196 -14.10 -10.33 -0.76
C GLY A 196 -14.72 -9.95 -2.09
N LEU A 197 -15.79 -9.16 -2.07
CA LEU A 197 -16.37 -8.61 -3.30
C LEU A 197 -16.52 -7.10 -3.14
N GLU A 198 -16.32 -6.40 -4.26
CA GLU A 198 -16.78 -5.02 -4.49
C GLU A 198 -15.96 -3.85 -3.93
N LEU A 199 -14.67 -4.01 -3.58
CA LEU A 199 -13.86 -2.86 -3.15
C LEU A 199 -13.84 -1.78 -4.24
N LYS A 200 -13.50 -2.14 -5.48
CA LYS A 200 -13.44 -1.18 -6.59
C LYS A 200 -14.78 -0.48 -6.86
N ARG A 201 -15.89 -1.23 -6.78
CA ARG A 201 -17.25 -0.69 -6.99
C ARG A 201 -17.60 0.32 -5.89
N ARG A 202 -17.45 -0.07 -4.62
CA ARG A 202 -17.73 0.81 -3.47
C ARG A 202 -16.84 2.05 -3.45
N ALA A 203 -15.56 1.90 -3.79
CA ALA A 203 -14.64 3.02 -3.89
C ALA A 203 -15.10 4.02 -4.96
N TYR A 204 -15.59 3.54 -6.11
CA TYR A 204 -16.09 4.39 -7.18
C TYR A 204 -17.37 5.14 -6.77
N GLU A 205 -18.28 4.45 -6.11
CA GLU A 205 -19.51 5.04 -5.55
C GLU A 205 -19.20 6.15 -4.53
N GLU A 206 -18.28 5.91 -3.60
CA GLU A 206 -17.85 6.92 -2.63
C GLU A 206 -17.19 8.12 -3.31
N VAL A 207 -16.27 7.91 -4.26
CA VAL A 207 -15.59 9.01 -4.95
C VAL A 207 -16.58 9.87 -5.75
N THR A 208 -17.55 9.24 -6.42
CA THR A 208 -18.54 9.96 -7.25
C THR A 208 -19.59 10.68 -6.41
N ALA A 209 -20.04 10.11 -5.29
CA ALA A 209 -21.00 10.75 -4.38
C ALA A 209 -20.47 12.09 -3.84
N ARG A 210 -19.18 12.17 -3.50
CA ARG A 210 -18.54 13.36 -2.91
C ARG A 210 -18.35 14.54 -3.87
N VAL A 211 -18.58 14.34 -5.16
CA VAL A 211 -18.53 15.43 -6.15
C VAL A 211 -19.83 16.24 -6.19
N HIS A 212 -20.94 15.65 -5.76
CA HIS A 212 -22.25 16.28 -5.79
C HIS A 212 -22.62 17.01 -4.48
N GLU A 213 -21.74 16.99 -3.48
CA GLU A 213 -21.94 17.67 -2.18
C GLU A 213 -21.40 19.12 -2.15
N LYS A 214 -21.17 19.76 -3.32
CA LYS A 214 -20.70 21.15 -3.42
C LYS A 214 -21.58 22.03 -4.30
#